data_AF-A0A952TRR9-F1
#
_entry.id   AF-A0A952TRR9-F1
#
_cell.length_a   1.000
_cell.length_b   1.000
_cell.length_c   1.000
_cell.angle_alpha   90.00
_cell.angle_beta   90.00
_cell.angle_gamma   90.00
#
_symmetry.space_group_name_H-M   'P 1'
#
loop_
_entity.id
_entity.type
_entity.pdbx_description
1 polymer ?
#
loop_
_entity_poly.entity_id
_entity_poly.type
_entity_poly.pdbx_seq_one_letter_code
_entity_poly.pdbx_strand_id
1 'polypeptide(L)'
;MDDELLTSRVPRALEMKSKLFGYELSDLLLIFMNLAVTNLVFGATSFRYLMVWGTTLFLALFLFFAKRGRPDNYLQHLIEHYVRPAYFAAGRGDRIYRRYFKKEEKDE
;
A
#
# COMPACT_ATOMS: atom_id res chain seq x y z
N MET A 1 -19.65 31.43 23.65
CA MET A 1 -18.62 30.40 23.88
C MET A 1 -18.27 29.90 22.50
N ASP A 2 -17.28 30.52 21.89
CA ASP A 2 -16.84 30.22 20.53
C ASP A 2 -15.97 28.97 20.59
N ASP A 3 -16.54 27.82 20.25
CA ASP A 3 -15.83 26.54 20.19
C ASP A 3 -14.91 26.52 18.95
N GLU A 4 -13.75 27.17 19.07
CA GLU A 4 -12.70 27.15 18.05
C GLU A 4 -12.10 25.73 17.97
N LEU A 5 -12.17 25.12 16.78
CA LEU A 5 -11.67 23.77 16.54
C LEU A 5 -10.17 23.69 16.84
N LEU A 6 -9.78 22.77 17.74
CA LEU A 6 -8.39 22.49 18.06
C LEU A 6 -7.62 22.06 16.80
N THR A 7 -6.72 22.91 16.30
CA THR A 7 -5.83 22.60 15.17
C THR A 7 -4.38 22.54 15.63
N SER A 8 -3.62 21.60 15.07
CA SER A 8 -2.17 21.49 15.32
C SER A 8 -1.43 21.50 14.00
N ARG A 9 -0.33 22.26 13.92
CA ARG A 9 0.56 22.24 12.76
C ARG A 9 1.43 21.00 12.83
N VAL A 10 1.15 20.03 11.97
CA VAL A 10 1.99 18.84 11.80
C VAL A 10 3.01 19.08 10.70
N PRO A 11 4.31 18.78 10.90
CA PRO A 11 5.30 18.88 9.84
C PRO A 11 4.95 17.91 8.70
N ARG A 12 4.72 18.44 7.50
CA ARG A 12 4.38 17.67 6.28
C ARG A 12 5.56 16.85 5.71
N ALA A 13 6.73 16.90 6.36
CA ALA A 13 8.00 16.49 5.79
C ALA A 13 8.41 15.03 6.04
N LEU A 14 7.61 14.24 6.76
CA LEU A 14 7.98 12.84 7.08
C LEU A 14 7.62 11.85 5.97
N GLU A 15 6.87 12.26 4.95
CA GLU A 15 6.62 11.45 3.76
C GLU A 15 7.53 11.88 2.61
N MET A 16 8.84 11.73 2.79
CA MET A 16 9.71 11.65 1.62
C MET A 16 9.32 10.37 0.87
N LYS A 17 8.50 10.53 -0.19
CA LYS A 17 8.12 9.44 -1.11
C LYS A 17 9.39 8.68 -1.47
N SER A 18 9.54 7.47 -0.93
CA SER A 18 10.69 6.59 -1.16
C SER A 18 10.57 5.99 -2.55
N LYS A 19 10.75 6.85 -3.56
CA LYS A 19 10.65 6.51 -4.97
C LYS A 19 11.99 6.75 -5.65
N LEU A 20 12.45 5.77 -6.40
CA LEU A 20 13.70 5.84 -7.17
C LEU A 20 13.39 5.40 -8.60
N PHE A 21 13.73 6.25 -9.57
CA PHE A 21 13.40 6.06 -11.00
C PHE A 21 11.90 5.80 -11.28
N GLY A 22 11.01 6.34 -10.44
CA GLY A 22 9.56 6.16 -10.56
C GLY A 22 9.02 4.87 -9.94
N TYR A 23 9.89 3.98 -9.46
CA TYR A 23 9.51 2.79 -8.70
C TYR A 23 9.44 3.06 -7.21
N GLU A 24 8.57 2.34 -6.52
CA GLU A 24 8.55 2.31 -5.06
C GLU A 24 9.68 1.42 -4.54
N LEU A 25 10.09 1.62 -3.28
CA LEU A 25 11.11 0.79 -2.65
C LEU A 25 10.77 -0.71 -2.69
N SER A 26 9.50 -1.05 -2.48
CA SER A 26 9.00 -2.43 -2.56
C SER A 26 9.16 -3.04 -3.95
N ASP A 27 8.96 -2.26 -5.02
CA ASP A 27 9.14 -2.72 -6.40
C ASP A 27 10.61 -3.04 -6.68
N LEU A 28 11.52 -2.16 -6.21
CA LEU A 28 12.96 -2.33 -6.37
C LEU A 28 13.45 -3.59 -5.66
N LEU A 29 12.94 -3.85 -4.44
CA LEU A 29 13.24 -5.08 -3.72
C LEU A 29 12.81 -6.32 -4.52
N LEU A 30 11.63 -6.27 -5.16
CA LEU A 30 11.13 -7.38 -5.98
C LEU A 30 11.99 -7.59 -7.24
N ILE A 31 12.39 -6.51 -7.91
CA ILE A 31 13.28 -6.55 -9.08
C ILE A 31 14.65 -7.12 -8.70
N PHE A 32 15.26 -6.63 -7.62
CA PHE A 32 16.56 -7.13 -7.16
C PHE A 32 16.49 -8.57 -6.64
N MET A 33 15.38 -8.96 -6.01
CA MET A 33 15.17 -10.33 -5.61
C MET A 33 15.05 -11.26 -6.83
N ASN A 34 14.33 -10.85 -7.89
CA ASN A 34 14.29 -11.61 -9.14
C ASN A 34 15.68 -11.73 -9.77
N LEU A 35 16.44 -10.63 -9.82
CA LEU A 35 17.81 -10.63 -10.32
C LEU A 35 18.70 -11.60 -9.52
N ALA A 36 18.63 -11.54 -8.18
CA ALA A 36 19.42 -12.40 -7.30
C ALA A 36 19.06 -13.89 -7.46
N VAL A 37 17.75 -14.22 -7.46
CA VAL A 37 17.27 -15.61 -7.61
C VAL A 37 17.62 -16.16 -8.99
N THR A 38 17.36 -15.41 -10.06
CA THR A 38 17.67 -15.87 -11.42
C THR A 38 19.17 -15.97 -11.66
N ASN A 39 19.96 -15.06 -11.11
CA ASN A 39 21.42 -15.16 -11.15
C ASN A 39 21.94 -16.35 -10.32
N LEU A 40 21.33 -16.69 -9.19
CA LEU A 40 21.68 -17.87 -8.42
C LEU A 40 21.41 -19.17 -9.19
N VAL A 41 20.25 -19.26 -9.85
CA VAL A 41 19.82 -20.47 -10.57
C VAL A 41 20.53 -20.60 -11.93
N PHE A 42 20.68 -19.49 -12.67
CA PHE A 42 21.13 -19.50 -14.07
C PHE A 42 22.48 -18.80 -14.31
N GLY A 43 23.14 -18.26 -13.28
CA GLY A 43 24.35 -17.44 -13.44
C GLY A 43 25.55 -18.18 -14.05
N ALA A 44 25.62 -19.50 -13.87
CA ALA A 44 26.64 -20.38 -14.46
C ALA A 44 26.31 -20.82 -15.90
N THR A 45 25.11 -20.52 -16.42
CA THR A 45 24.67 -20.96 -17.74
C THR A 45 25.08 -19.97 -18.83
N SER A 46 25.40 -20.44 -20.04
CA SER A 46 25.69 -19.56 -21.19
C SER A 46 24.51 -18.63 -21.55
N PHE A 47 23.28 -19.05 -21.25
CA PHE A 47 22.05 -18.27 -21.42
C PHE A 47 21.79 -17.23 -20.31
N ARG A 48 22.74 -17.03 -19.37
CA ARG A 48 22.58 -16.10 -18.24
C ARG A 48 22.09 -14.72 -18.66
N TYR A 49 22.57 -14.20 -19.79
CA TYR A 49 22.22 -12.85 -20.20
C TYR A 49 20.74 -12.75 -20.54
N LEU A 50 20.22 -13.69 -21.33
CA LEU A 50 18.81 -13.70 -21.69
C LEU A 50 17.92 -14.05 -20.49
N MET A 51 18.31 -15.05 -19.69
CA MET A 51 17.50 -15.47 -18.55
C MET A 51 17.51 -14.43 -17.43
N VAL A 52 18.68 -13.99 -16.96
CA VAL A 52 18.80 -13.09 -15.81
C VAL A 52 18.39 -11.67 -16.19
N TRP A 53 18.99 -11.10 -17.24
CA TRP A 53 18.68 -9.72 -17.61
C TRP A 53 17.34 -9.60 -18.33
N GLY A 54 16.96 -10.59 -19.15
CA GLY A 54 15.68 -10.57 -19.83
C GLY A 54 14.50 -10.64 -18.87
N THR A 55 14.51 -11.53 -17.88
CA THR A 55 13.42 -11.57 -16.89
C THR A 55 13.41 -10.35 -15.99
N THR A 56 14.58 -9.83 -15.60
CA THR A 56 14.68 -8.63 -14.76
C THR A 56 14.16 -7.40 -15.50
N LEU A 57 14.56 -7.22 -16.77
CA LEU A 57 14.09 -6.13 -17.61
C LEU A 57 12.60 -6.24 -17.90
N PHE A 58 12.12 -7.46 -18.22
CA PHE A 58 10.70 -7.73 -18.43
C PHE A 58 9.88 -7.37 -17.19
N LEU A 59 10.32 -7.79 -16.01
CA LEU A 59 9.66 -7.50 -14.74
C LEU A 59 9.64 -5.99 -14.43
N ALA A 60 10.77 -5.30 -14.63
CA ALA A 60 10.84 -3.86 -14.43
C ALA A 60 9.86 -3.13 -15.36
N LEU A 61 9.89 -3.43 -16.67
CA LEU A 61 8.95 -2.86 -17.64
C LEU A 61 7.49 -3.19 -17.29
N PHE A 62 7.21 -4.43 -16.91
CA PHE A 62 5.88 -4.86 -16.49
C PHE A 62 5.38 -4.02 -15.32
N LEU A 63 6.19 -3.84 -14.27
CA LEU A 63 5.83 -3.01 -13.12
C LEU A 63 5.67 -1.54 -13.50
N PHE A 64 6.54 -1.01 -14.37
CA PHE A 64 6.44 0.36 -14.86
C PHE A 64 5.11 0.62 -15.56
N PHE A 65 4.70 -0.26 -16.47
CA PHE A 65 3.44 -0.11 -17.19
C PHE A 65 2.22 -0.43 -16.31
N ALA A 66 2.29 -1.47 -15.47
CA ALA A 66 1.19 -1.86 -14.59
C ALA A 66 0.87 -0.79 -13.53
N LYS A 67 1.88 -0.08 -13.03
CA LYS A 67 1.74 0.98 -12.02
C LYS A 67 1.64 2.38 -12.62
N ARG A 68 1.74 2.55 -13.94
CA ARG A 68 1.71 3.87 -14.59
C ARG A 68 0.39 4.57 -14.29
N GLY A 69 0.46 5.70 -13.58
CA GLY A 69 -0.71 6.51 -13.21
C GLY A 69 -1.54 5.96 -12.04
N ARG A 70 -1.07 4.89 -11.36
CA ARG A 70 -1.71 4.36 -10.15
C ARG A 70 -1.22 5.10 -8.89
N PRO A 71 -2.04 5.15 -7.83
CA PRO A 71 -1.63 5.76 -6.56
C PRO A 71 -0.49 4.98 -5.90
N ASP A 72 0.14 5.59 -4.90
CA ASP A 72 1.21 4.95 -4.13
C ASP A 72 0.70 3.66 -3.44
N ASN A 73 1.57 2.67 -3.28
CA ASN A 73 1.29 1.36 -2.67
C ASN A 73 0.17 0.56 -3.35
N TYR A 74 -0.15 0.85 -4.62
CA TYR A 74 -1.24 0.19 -5.35
C TYR A 74 -1.14 -1.35 -5.33
N LEU A 75 0.04 -1.91 -5.55
CA LEU A 75 0.25 -3.37 -5.53
C LEU A 75 -0.01 -3.97 -4.14
N GLN A 76 0.45 -3.30 -3.09
CA GLN A 76 0.24 -3.75 -1.72
C GLN A 76 -1.25 -3.77 -1.39
N HIS A 77 -1.99 -2.70 -1.72
CA HIS A 77 -3.43 -2.64 -1.49
C HIS A 77 -4.21 -3.62 -2.36
N LEU A 78 -3.75 -3.88 -3.58
CA LEU A 78 -4.33 -4.90 -4.44
C LEU A 78 -4.17 -6.29 -3.80
N ILE A 79 -2.96 -6.64 -3.36
CA ILE A 79 -2.70 -7.91 -2.67
C ILE A 79 -3.54 -8.00 -1.38
N GLU A 80 -3.55 -6.93 -0.59
CA GLU A 80 -4.35 -6.83 0.64
C GLU A 80 -5.84 -7.05 0.36
N HIS A 81 -6.37 -6.48 -0.72
CA HIS A 81 -7.76 -6.66 -1.14
C HIS A 81 -8.08 -8.10 -1.55
N TYR A 82 -7.16 -8.79 -2.24
CA TYR A 82 -7.36 -10.19 -2.64
C TYR A 82 -7.17 -11.18 -1.48
N VAL A 83 -6.30 -10.87 -0.51
CA VAL A 83 -5.97 -11.78 0.61
C VAL A 83 -6.91 -11.58 1.80
N ARG A 84 -7.40 -10.35 2.04
CA ARG A 84 -8.25 -10.10 3.21
C ARG A 84 -9.64 -10.72 3.04
N PRO A 85 -10.15 -11.43 4.05
CA PRO A 85 -11.51 -11.93 4.03
C PRO A 85 -12.48 -10.75 4.03
N ALA A 86 -13.48 -10.79 3.15
CA ALA A 86 -14.50 -9.76 3.06
C ALA A 86 -15.38 -9.80 4.33
N TYR A 87 -15.28 -8.76 5.16
CA TYR A 87 -16.13 -8.60 6.33
C TYR A 87 -17.35 -7.74 5.97
N PHE A 88 -18.51 -8.38 5.79
CA PHE A 88 -19.77 -7.70 5.52
C PHE A 88 -20.54 -7.49 6.83
N ALA A 89 -20.50 -6.28 7.39
CA ALA A 89 -21.23 -5.94 8.62
C ALA A 89 -22.22 -4.77 8.48
N ALA A 90 -22.43 -4.25 7.27
CA ALA A 90 -23.31 -3.09 7.03
C ALA A 90 -24.77 -3.28 7.48
N GLY A 91 -25.23 -4.52 7.71
CA GLY A 91 -26.57 -4.83 8.23
C GLY A 91 -26.63 -5.27 9.69
N ARG A 92 -25.51 -5.27 10.43
CA ARG A 92 -25.50 -5.71 11.83
C ARG A 92 -26.04 -4.59 12.72
N GLY A 93 -27.19 -4.83 13.38
CA GLY A 93 -27.77 -3.88 14.32
C GLY A 93 -26.76 -3.48 15.40
N ASP A 94 -26.61 -2.18 15.61
CA ASP A 94 -25.59 -1.61 16.48
C ASP A 94 -25.89 -1.96 17.95
N ARG A 95 -25.13 -2.88 18.53
CA ARG A 95 -25.40 -3.42 19.89
C ARG A 95 -24.85 -2.53 21.00
N ILE A 96 -23.98 -1.57 20.66
CA ILE A 96 -23.24 -0.73 21.60
C ILE A 96 -23.62 0.74 21.38
N TYR A 97 -24.91 1.02 21.24
CA TYR A 97 -25.35 2.41 21.19
C TYR A 97 -25.23 3.04 22.59
N ARG A 98 -24.23 3.90 22.79
CA ARG A 98 -24.10 4.72 23.99
C ARG A 98 -24.90 6.01 23.78
N ARG A 99 -25.94 6.25 24.60
CA ARG A 99 -26.65 7.54 24.59
C ARG A 99 -25.72 8.62 25.14
N TYR A 100 -25.35 9.57 24.29
CA TYR A 100 -24.51 10.72 24.67
C TYR A 100 -25.30 11.88 25.27
N PHE A 101 -26.61 11.92 25.05
CA PHE A 101 -27.48 12.97 25.58
C PHE A 101 -28.22 12.45 26.81
N LYS A 102 -27.95 13.08 27.97
CA LYS A 102 -28.75 12.91 29.19
C LYS A 102 -30.08 13.62 28.94
N LYS A 103 -31.19 12.91 29.09
CA LYS A 103 -32.53 13.51 29.03
C LYS A 103 -32.62 14.46 30.23
N GLU A 104 -32.71 15.77 29.99
CA GLU A 104 -33.03 16.72 31.05
C GLU A 104 -34.44 16.35 31.54
N GLU A 105 -34.51 15.88 32.80
CA GLU A 105 -35.78 15.77 33.49
C GLU A 105 -36.30 17.20 33.67
N LYS A 106 -37.44 17.49 33.03
CA LYS A 106 -38.22 18.67 33.37
C LYS A 106 -38.83 18.39 34.73
N ASP A 107 -38.27 19.02 35.77
CA ASP A 107 -38.93 19.14 37.06
C ASP A 107 -40.20 19.98 36.85
N GLU A 108 -41.37 19.37 37.13
CA GLU A 108 -42.69 20.03 37.20
C GLU A 108 -42.82 20.90 38.46
#